data_AF-A0A0Q5GX33-F1
#
_entry.id   AF-A0A0Q5GX33-F1
#
_cell.length_a   1.000
_cell.length_b   1.000
_cell.length_c   1.000
_cell.angle_alpha   90.00
_cell.angle_beta   90.00
_cell.angle_gamma   90.00
#
_symmetry.space_group_name_H-M   'P 1'
#
loop_
_entity.id
_entity.type
_entity.pdbx_description
1 polymer ?
#
loop_
_entity_poly.entity_id
_entity_poly.type
_entity_poly.pdbx_seq_one_letter_code
_entity_poly.pdbx_strand_id
1 'polypeptide(L)'
;MHKITMLAAGALCLMASAAFAQSMTQGVQAADQDVSNGIVSAEAVMAAKNGWLVIHRTDAAMKPGPVVGHAPIRQGTTNDVAAILTEDVASGDMLMLMVHSEDGGTKRGEFEYTLGAKEDGPVRVDDKLVMTVIKAQ
;
A
#
# COMPACT_ATOMS: atom_id res chain seq x y z
N MET A 1 51.06 -16.15 -51.54
CA MET A 1 50.78 -14.76 -51.08
C MET A 1 49.38 -14.74 -50.51
N HIS A 2 49.26 -14.23 -49.29
CA HIS A 2 48.08 -14.21 -48.43
C HIS A 2 46.93 -13.36 -49.01
N LYS A 3 45.69 -13.74 -48.68
CA LYS A 3 44.57 -12.88 -48.21
C LYS A 3 43.32 -13.73 -48.01
N ILE A 4 43.04 -14.16 -46.78
CA ILE A 4 42.18 -13.51 -45.76
C ILE A 4 40.71 -13.92 -45.88
N THR A 5 40.36 -14.82 -44.95
CA THR A 5 39.11 -15.11 -44.26
C THR A 5 38.13 -13.93 -44.09
N MET A 6 36.82 -14.16 -44.20
CA MET A 6 35.74 -13.61 -43.34
C MET A 6 34.41 -14.31 -43.71
N LEU A 7 33.78 -15.05 -42.77
CA LEU A 7 32.66 -14.65 -41.88
C LEU A 7 31.41 -14.17 -42.66
N ALA A 8 30.17 -14.62 -42.40
CA ALA A 8 29.58 -14.98 -41.13
C ALA A 8 28.35 -15.91 -41.31
N ALA A 9 28.23 -16.93 -40.46
CA ALA A 9 26.97 -17.60 -40.15
C ALA A 9 26.59 -17.17 -38.74
N GLY A 10 25.44 -16.51 -38.59
CA GLY A 10 24.95 -16.01 -37.30
C GLY A 10 23.46 -15.81 -37.35
N ALA A 11 22.69 -16.89 -37.30
CA ALA A 11 21.27 -16.83 -36.98
C ALA A 11 21.14 -16.65 -35.46
N LEU A 12 20.98 -15.40 -35.02
CA LEU A 12 20.75 -15.07 -33.63
C LEU A 12 19.27 -15.37 -33.30
N CYS A 13 19.01 -16.49 -32.63
CA CYS A 13 17.68 -16.82 -32.11
C CYS A 13 17.23 -15.75 -31.10
N LEU A 14 16.17 -15.03 -31.44
CA LEU A 14 15.43 -14.16 -30.53
C LEU A 14 14.71 -15.03 -29.49
N MET A 15 15.38 -15.30 -28.37
CA MET A 15 14.68 -15.80 -27.17
C MET A 15 14.03 -14.60 -26.49
N ALA A 16 12.76 -14.35 -26.84
CA ALA A 16 11.93 -13.42 -26.08
C ALA A 16 11.61 -14.08 -24.73
N SER A 17 12.35 -13.71 -23.69
CA SER A 17 12.00 -14.04 -22.31
C SER A 17 10.70 -13.33 -21.97
N ALA A 18 9.57 -14.05 -21.99
CA ALA A 18 8.33 -13.57 -21.41
C ALA A 18 8.55 -13.47 -19.89
N ALA A 19 8.85 -12.27 -19.41
CA ALA A 19 8.85 -11.98 -17.97
C ALA A 19 7.40 -12.05 -17.50
N PHE A 20 7.04 -13.11 -16.78
CA PHE A 20 5.78 -13.18 -16.06
C PHE A 20 5.82 -12.11 -14.96
N ALA A 21 5.00 -11.08 -15.10
CA ALA A 21 4.72 -10.14 -14.02
C ALA A 21 4.03 -10.93 -12.90
N GLN A 22 4.77 -11.22 -11.82
CA GLN A 22 4.17 -11.77 -10.61
C GLN A 22 3.23 -10.70 -10.06
N SER A 23 1.92 -10.89 -10.19
CA SER A 23 0.93 -9.99 -9.61
C SER A 23 1.10 -10.04 -8.09
N MET A 24 1.72 -9.00 -7.51
CA MET A 24 1.77 -8.82 -6.06
C MET A 24 0.34 -8.64 -5.57
N THR A 25 -0.17 -9.58 -4.76
CA THR A 25 -1.45 -9.40 -4.08
C THR A 25 -1.30 -8.26 -3.08
N GLN A 26 -1.98 -7.15 -3.31
CA GLN A 26 -2.00 -6.03 -2.37
C GLN A 26 -2.86 -6.40 -1.16
N GLY A 27 -2.54 -5.86 0.02
CA GLY A 27 -3.26 -6.21 1.24
C GLY A 27 -2.70 -5.55 2.49
N VAL A 28 -3.48 -5.62 3.58
CA VAL A 28 -3.09 -5.20 4.92
C VAL A 28 -3.30 -6.37 5.87
N GLN A 29 -2.28 -6.72 6.63
CA GLN A 29 -2.32 -7.72 7.69
C GLN A 29 -2.21 -6.99 9.04
N ALA A 30 -3.30 -7.04 9.81
CA ALA A 30 -3.37 -6.47 11.14
C ALA A 30 -4.47 -7.21 11.92
N ALA A 31 -4.35 -7.18 13.25
CA ALA A 31 -5.30 -7.79 14.17
C ALA A 31 -5.77 -6.77 15.22
N ASP A 32 -6.83 -7.14 15.93
CA ASP A 32 -7.29 -6.44 17.14
C ASP A 32 -6.13 -6.29 18.12
N GLN A 33 -5.96 -5.09 18.66
CA GLN A 33 -4.80 -4.72 19.47
C GLN A 33 -5.13 -3.61 20.46
N ASP A 34 -4.34 -3.53 21.53
CA ASP A 34 -4.32 -2.38 22.43
C ASP A 34 -3.68 -1.19 21.70
N VAL A 35 -4.38 -0.06 21.69
CA VAL A 35 -3.97 1.20 21.04
C VAL A 35 -3.85 2.34 22.04
N SER A 36 -3.90 2.05 23.35
CA SER A 36 -3.81 3.04 24.43
C SER A 36 -2.50 3.84 24.43
N ASN A 37 -1.48 3.35 23.72
CA ASN A 37 -0.22 4.03 23.48
C ASN A 37 -0.27 5.05 22.33
N GLY A 38 -1.43 5.25 21.69
CA GLY A 38 -1.60 6.18 20.57
C GLY A 38 -1.04 5.65 19.24
N ILE A 39 -0.83 4.34 19.10
CA ILE A 39 -0.28 3.73 17.89
C ILE A 39 -1.19 2.59 17.44
N VAL A 40 -1.40 2.52 16.12
CA VAL A 40 -2.00 1.36 15.45
C VAL A 40 -0.96 0.72 14.56
N SER A 41 -0.82 -0.60 14.68
CA SER A 41 0.19 -1.37 13.96
C SER A 41 -0.43 -2.31 12.93
N ALA A 42 0.20 -2.41 11.77
CA ALA A 42 -0.01 -3.49 10.81
C ALA A 42 1.25 -4.35 10.74
N GLU A 43 1.07 -5.67 10.85
CA GLU A 43 2.16 -6.65 10.74
C GLU A 43 2.83 -6.57 9.36
N ALA A 44 2.01 -6.43 8.31
CA ALA A 44 2.50 -6.25 6.95
C ALA A 44 1.50 -5.47 6.09
N VAL A 45 2.04 -4.63 5.21
CA VAL A 45 1.29 -3.94 4.15
C VAL A 45 1.96 -4.24 2.82
N MET A 46 1.19 -4.81 1.88
CA MET A 46 1.63 -5.06 0.51
C MET A 46 1.02 -4.02 -0.42
N ALA A 47 1.86 -3.18 -1.03
CA ALA A 47 1.44 -2.10 -1.92
C ALA A 47 2.13 -2.19 -3.29
N ALA A 48 1.40 -1.87 -4.36
CA ALA A 48 1.95 -1.85 -5.72
C ALA A 48 2.82 -0.62 -6.00
N LYS A 49 2.70 0.43 -5.18
CA LYS A 49 3.44 1.69 -5.26
C LYS A 49 3.73 2.22 -3.86
N ASN A 50 4.55 3.27 -3.77
CA ASN A 50 4.64 4.06 -2.55
C ASN A 50 3.29 4.70 -2.23
N GLY A 51 3.04 4.92 -0.94
CA GLY A 51 1.78 5.45 -0.47
C GLY A 51 1.71 5.50 1.04
N TRP A 52 0.50 5.32 1.54
CA TRP A 52 0.18 5.50 2.94
C TRP A 52 -0.65 4.34 3.48
N LEU A 53 -0.34 3.88 4.69
CA LEU A 53 -1.31 3.19 5.53
C LEU A 53 -2.11 4.26 6.25
N VAL A 54 -3.41 4.34 5.99
CA VAL A 54 -4.30 5.35 6.58
C VAL A 54 -5.27 4.66 7.52
N ILE A 55 -5.43 5.25 8.71
CA ILE A 55 -6.31 4.75 9.76
C ILE A 55 -7.58 5.58 9.73
N HIS A 56 -8.68 4.98 9.30
CA HIS A 56 -10.00 5.59 9.35
C HIS A 56 -10.78 5.10 10.56
N ARG A 57 -11.61 5.97 11.13
CA ARG A 57 -12.74 5.51 11.95
C ARG A 57 -13.70 4.69 11.08
N THR A 58 -14.31 3.67 11.65
CA THR A 58 -15.41 2.96 10.98
C THR A 58 -16.38 2.39 12.02
N ASP A 59 -17.44 1.76 11.52
CA ASP A 59 -18.49 1.15 12.31
C ASP A 59 -19.03 -0.11 11.61
N ALA A 60 -20.17 -0.62 12.08
CA ALA A 60 -20.82 -1.79 11.49
C ALA A 60 -21.23 -1.62 10.01
N ALA A 61 -21.33 -0.38 9.50
CA ALA A 61 -21.60 -0.13 8.09
C ALA A 61 -20.34 -0.27 7.21
N MET A 62 -19.15 -0.45 7.81
CA MET A 62 -17.87 -0.69 7.13
C MET A 62 -17.54 0.40 6.09
N LYS A 63 -17.87 1.66 6.42
CA LYS A 63 -17.52 2.83 5.62
C LYS A 63 -16.35 3.58 6.26
N PRO A 64 -15.40 4.11 5.46
CA PRO A 64 -14.34 4.95 6.00
C PRO A 64 -14.93 6.27 6.50
N GLY A 65 -14.75 6.54 7.79
CA GLY A 65 -15.02 7.81 8.44
C GLY A 65 -13.77 8.70 8.45
N PRO A 66 -13.67 9.67 9.38
CA PRO A 66 -12.51 10.54 9.51
C PRO A 66 -11.19 9.77 9.63
N VAL A 67 -10.11 10.36 9.10
CA VAL A 67 -8.75 9.84 9.28
C VAL A 67 -8.27 10.22 10.68
N VAL A 68 -7.75 9.24 11.41
CA VAL A 68 -7.22 9.42 12.77
C VAL A 68 -5.76 8.98 12.91
N GLY A 69 -5.08 8.69 11.80
CA GLY A 69 -3.66 8.36 11.78
C GLY A 69 -3.21 7.93 10.39
N HIS A 70 -1.91 8.02 10.13
CA HIS A 70 -1.32 7.48 8.91
C HIS A 70 0.16 7.16 9.09
N ALA A 71 0.71 6.34 8.20
CA ALA A 71 2.13 6.04 8.11
C ALA A 71 2.56 5.87 6.65
N PRO A 72 3.78 6.29 6.27
CA PRO A 72 4.30 6.04 4.93
C PRO A 72 4.58 4.55 4.72
N ILE A 73 4.25 4.03 3.55
CA ILE A 73 4.57 2.67 3.10
C ILE A 73 5.27 2.73 1.74
N ARG A 74 6.08 1.72 1.46
CA ARG A 74 6.82 1.62 0.19
C ARG A 74 6.17 0.59 -0.73
N GLN A 75 6.46 0.73 -2.03
CA GLN A 75 6.20 -0.34 -2.99
C GLN A 75 6.79 -1.67 -2.50
N GLY A 76 6.02 -2.74 -2.65
CA GLY A 76 6.35 -4.07 -2.12
C GLY A 76 5.74 -4.29 -0.75
N THR A 77 6.41 -5.11 0.07
CA THR A 77 5.97 -5.39 1.44
C THR A 77 6.69 -4.45 2.40
N THR A 78 5.92 -3.73 3.20
CA THR A 78 6.41 -3.01 4.38
C THR A 78 5.92 -3.76 5.63
N ASN A 79 6.84 -4.26 6.44
CA ASN A 79 6.51 -4.94 7.71
C ASN A 79 6.52 -3.93 8.86
N ASP A 80 5.84 -4.29 9.96
CA ASP A 80 5.86 -3.56 11.23
C ASP A 80 5.50 -2.07 11.06
N VAL A 81 4.43 -1.79 10.32
CA VAL A 81 4.00 -0.42 10.02
C VAL A 81 3.27 0.14 11.23
N ALA A 82 3.84 1.17 11.84
CA ALA A 82 3.24 1.89 12.97
C ALA A 82 2.66 3.23 12.50
N ALA A 83 1.34 3.37 12.57
CA ALA A 83 0.65 4.63 12.35
C ALA A 83 0.39 5.32 13.68
N ILE A 84 0.86 6.57 13.80
CA ILE A 84 0.64 7.40 14.97
C ILE A 84 -0.79 7.96 14.88
N LEU A 85 -1.55 7.77 15.95
CA LEU A 85 -2.89 8.31 16.06
C LEU A 85 -2.83 9.82 16.34
N THR A 86 -3.68 10.58 15.66
CA THR A 86 -3.82 12.04 15.84
C THR A 86 -4.97 12.40 16.79
N GLU A 87 -5.75 11.40 17.21
CA GLU A 87 -6.90 11.54 18.11
C GLU A 87 -7.00 10.31 19.02
N ASP A 88 -7.62 10.47 20.19
CA ASP A 88 -7.81 9.39 21.16
C ASP A 88 -8.78 8.32 20.62
N VAL A 89 -8.40 7.05 20.71
CA VAL A 89 -9.24 5.90 20.34
C VAL A 89 -9.63 5.13 21.60
N ALA A 90 -10.92 4.85 21.77
CA ALA A 90 -11.42 4.09 22.90
C ALA A 90 -11.37 2.57 22.62
N SER A 91 -11.24 1.77 23.68
CA SER A 91 -11.42 0.32 23.58
C SER A 91 -12.81 0.00 23.01
N GLY A 92 -12.86 -0.95 22.08
CA GLY A 92 -14.05 -1.34 21.33
C GLY A 92 -14.28 -0.57 20.03
N ASP A 93 -13.60 0.57 19.81
CA ASP A 93 -13.70 1.32 18.56
C ASP A 93 -13.18 0.48 17.38
N MET A 94 -13.86 0.60 16.23
CA MET A 94 -13.45 -0.05 15.00
C MET A 94 -12.61 0.91 14.15
N LEU A 95 -11.45 0.41 13.70
CA LEU A 95 -10.52 1.15 12.86
C LEU A 95 -10.32 0.41 11.54
N MET A 96 -10.42 1.16 10.44
CA MET A 96 -10.17 0.66 9.10
C MET A 96 -8.79 1.09 8.64
N LEU A 97 -7.90 0.13 8.52
CA LEU A 97 -6.55 0.30 8.01
C LEU A 97 -6.60 0.14 6.49
N MET A 98 -6.34 1.21 5.75
CA MET A 98 -6.53 1.27 4.31
C MET A 98 -5.26 1.72 3.60
N VAL A 99 -4.95 1.08 2.47
CA VAL A 99 -3.87 1.51 1.59
C VAL A 99 -4.36 2.69 0.75
N HIS A 100 -3.64 3.81 0.87
CA HIS A 100 -3.76 4.97 0.02
C HIS A 100 -2.53 5.10 -0.86
N SER A 101 -2.71 5.66 -2.06
CA SER A 101 -1.60 6.01 -2.94
C SER A 101 -0.99 7.35 -2.52
N GLU A 102 0.24 7.62 -2.94
CA GLU A 102 0.84 8.97 -2.96
C GLU A 102 0.56 9.69 -4.31
N ASP A 103 -0.14 9.03 -5.23
CA ASP A 103 -0.50 9.61 -6.52
C ASP A 103 -1.57 10.70 -6.33
N GLY A 104 -1.43 11.80 -7.06
CA GLY A 104 -2.39 12.90 -7.04
C GLY A 104 -2.07 13.98 -6.01
N GLY A 105 -1.27 13.69 -4.98
CA GLY A 105 -0.71 14.71 -4.09
C GLY A 105 0.10 15.77 -4.86
N THR A 106 0.12 16.99 -4.33
CA THR A 106 0.90 18.10 -4.88
C THR A 106 2.35 18.05 -4.44
N LYS A 107 2.64 17.35 -3.34
CA LYS A 107 3.97 17.26 -2.74
C LYS A 107 4.33 15.82 -2.38
N ARG A 108 5.47 15.38 -2.88
CA ARG A 108 6.03 14.07 -2.55
C ARG A 108 6.38 13.99 -1.06
N GLY A 109 5.94 12.93 -0.40
CA GLY A 109 6.20 12.64 1.01
C GLY A 109 5.33 13.41 1.99
N GLU A 110 4.33 14.15 1.53
CA GLU A 110 3.29 14.75 2.37
C GLU A 110 1.96 14.04 2.10
N PHE A 111 1.28 13.61 3.16
CA PHE A 111 -0.03 12.97 3.03
C PHE A 111 -1.10 14.02 2.79
N GLU A 112 -1.74 13.98 1.62
CA GLU A 112 -2.70 15.00 1.16
C GLU A 112 -4.08 14.38 0.88
N TYR A 113 -4.76 13.89 1.92
CA TYR A 113 -6.09 13.31 1.77
C TYR A 113 -7.16 14.08 2.54
N THR A 114 -8.29 14.31 1.89
CA THR A 114 -9.57 14.64 2.54
C THR A 114 -10.65 13.67 2.06
N LEU A 115 -11.70 13.46 2.85
CA LEU A 115 -12.73 12.47 2.53
C LEU A 115 -13.36 12.73 1.15
N GLY A 116 -13.12 11.80 0.21
CA GLY A 116 -13.63 11.90 -1.17
C GLY A 116 -12.73 12.67 -2.15
N ALA A 117 -11.54 13.10 -1.72
CA ALA A 117 -10.54 13.72 -2.58
C ALA A 117 -9.93 12.73 -3.58
N LYS A 118 -9.30 13.27 -4.64
CA LYS A 118 -8.56 12.47 -5.62
C LYS A 118 -7.11 12.27 -5.18
N GLU A 119 -6.57 13.29 -4.53
CA GLU A 119 -5.25 13.39 -3.95
C GLU A 119 -5.10 12.32 -2.87
N ASP A 120 -3.99 11.59 -2.92
CA ASP A 120 -3.64 10.49 -2.02
C ASP A 120 -4.81 9.55 -1.72
N GLY A 121 -5.56 9.22 -2.77
CA GLY A 121 -6.80 8.49 -2.66
C GLY A 121 -6.61 7.00 -2.34
N PRO A 122 -7.69 6.33 -1.89
CA PRO A 122 -7.64 4.92 -1.54
C PRO A 122 -7.39 4.01 -2.75
N VAL A 123 -6.50 3.03 -2.58
CA VAL A 123 -6.16 2.04 -3.61
C VAL A 123 -7.26 1.01 -3.76
N ARG A 124 -7.57 0.66 -5.02
CA ARG A 124 -8.51 -0.41 -5.37
C ARG A 124 -7.87 -1.47 -6.25
N VAL A 125 -8.24 -2.72 -6.00
CA VAL A 125 -7.95 -3.88 -6.86
C VAL A 125 -9.30 -4.52 -7.20
N ASP A 126 -9.61 -4.65 -8.48
CA ASP A 126 -10.90 -5.16 -8.96
C ASP A 126 -12.09 -4.44 -8.29
N ASP A 127 -12.01 -3.10 -8.25
CA ASP A 127 -12.96 -2.17 -7.61
C ASP A 127 -13.14 -2.32 -6.09
N LYS A 128 -12.34 -3.17 -5.43
CA LYS A 128 -12.38 -3.37 -3.98
C LYS A 128 -11.25 -2.61 -3.29
N LEU A 129 -11.58 -1.98 -2.17
CA LEU A 129 -10.61 -1.31 -1.31
C LEU A 129 -9.57 -2.31 -0.78
N VAL A 130 -8.30 -1.89 -0.78
CA VAL A 130 -7.23 -2.63 -0.14
C VAL A 130 -7.17 -2.20 1.33
N MET A 131 -7.81 -2.98 2.21
CA MET A 131 -7.96 -2.64 3.61
C MET A 131 -8.16 -3.86 4.51
N THR A 132 -8.03 -3.64 5.81
CA THR A 132 -8.55 -4.51 6.86
C THR A 132 -9.21 -3.67 7.95
N VAL A 133 -10.01 -4.30 8.82
CA VAL A 133 -10.61 -3.65 9.99
C VAL A 133 -10.16 -4.36 11.25
N ILE A 134 -9.81 -3.58 12.26
CA ILE A 134 -9.47 -4.06 13.59
C ILE A 134 -10.41 -3.43 14.61
N LYS A 135 -10.47 -4.03 15.79
CA LYS A 135 -11.07 -3.46 16.99
C LYS A 135 -9.98 -3.12 18.00
N ALA A 136 -9.98 -1.87 18.46
CA ALA A 136 -9.16 -1.45 19.59
C ALA A 136 -9.54 -2.23 20.86
N GLN A 137 -8.56 -2.68 21.64
CA GLN A 137 -8.76 -3.43 22.88
C GLN A 137 -8.37 -2.59 24.10
#